data_AF-A0A9P7K289-F1
#
_entry.id   AF-A0A9P7K289-F1
#
_cell.length_a   1.000
_cell.length_b   1.000
_cell.length_c   1.000
_cell.angle_alpha   90.00
_cell.angle_beta   90.00
_cell.angle_gamma   90.00
#
_symmetry.space_group_name_H-M   'P 1'
#
loop_
_entity.id
_entity.type
_entity.pdbx_description
1 polymer ?
#
loop_
_entity_poly.entity_id
_entity_poly.type
_entity_poly.pdbx_seq_one_letter_code
_entity_poly.pdbx_strand_id
1 'polypeptide(L)'
;MPLTHPPNIVHPYIAKSCASWTDADLRLCNVNIVDVGPSTFFDIQDLPDPSVSPAILNAKLSYRQQPQPPHTHTALTNEERIFFQNLQAAMEPGPHQHAAVVEFTLHLLHVLGFTQPNTSKQDAGKERRVLRREHDLPLFMCGRTVHAIADICLLVSSTSSLDGDTVLLLVKATSPTTTTVTETSSTSSTRASAAEAQLFAQAVAAFQCENRARRRARLPPIETQVIPAMLV
;
A
#
# COMPACT_ATOMS: atom_id res chain seq x y z
N MET A 1 -39.54 38.41 -3.52
CA MET A 1 -39.39 37.15 -2.78
C MET A 1 -38.21 36.39 -3.39
N PRO A 2 -37.10 36.17 -2.67
CA PRO A 2 -35.98 35.43 -3.19
C PRO A 2 -36.23 33.92 -3.06
N LEU A 3 -36.07 33.19 -4.15
CA LEU A 3 -36.08 31.74 -4.19
C LEU A 3 -34.85 31.23 -3.42
N THR A 4 -35.08 30.73 -2.22
CA THR A 4 -34.08 29.97 -1.47
C THR A 4 -33.84 28.66 -2.21
N HIS A 5 -32.64 28.51 -2.78
CA HIS A 5 -32.16 27.21 -3.27
C HIS A 5 -32.30 26.17 -2.14
N PRO A 6 -32.87 24.98 -2.43
CA PRO A 6 -32.90 23.93 -1.43
C PRO A 6 -31.46 23.53 -1.08
N PRO A 7 -31.18 23.17 0.18
CA PRO A 7 -29.87 22.67 0.58
C PRO A 7 -29.55 21.43 -0.24
N ASN A 8 -28.33 21.38 -0.78
CA ASN A 8 -27.78 20.20 -1.44
C ASN A 8 -27.96 18.99 -0.52
N ILE A 9 -28.94 18.14 -0.83
CA ILE A 9 -29.07 16.82 -0.22
C ILE A 9 -27.89 16.02 -0.77
N VAL A 10 -26.82 15.90 0.02
CA VAL A 10 -25.72 14.98 -0.26
C VAL A 10 -26.34 13.58 -0.26
N HIS A 11 -26.59 13.02 -1.44
CA HIS A 11 -27.05 11.65 -1.57
C HIS A 11 -26.00 10.72 -0.93
N PRO A 12 -26.32 9.99 0.14
CA PRO A 12 -25.32 9.22 0.88
C PRO A 12 -24.81 7.96 0.14
N TYR A 13 -25.19 7.75 -1.13
CA TYR A 13 -24.98 6.48 -1.84
C TYR A 13 -24.60 6.66 -3.31
N ILE A 14 -23.68 7.58 -3.61
CA ILE A 14 -23.10 7.67 -4.95
C ILE A 14 -21.86 6.79 -5.00
N ALA A 15 -21.83 5.84 -5.94
CA ALA A 15 -20.64 5.07 -6.25
C ALA A 15 -19.51 6.03 -6.66
N LYS A 16 -18.35 5.93 -6.01
CA LYS A 16 -17.22 6.81 -6.27
C LYS A 16 -15.93 6.03 -6.37
N SER A 17 -15.00 6.56 -7.15
CA SER A 17 -13.65 5.99 -7.27
C SER A 17 -12.99 5.92 -5.90
N CYS A 18 -12.18 4.87 -5.70
CA CYS A 18 -11.38 4.69 -4.50
C CYS A 18 -10.54 5.93 -4.18
N ALA A 19 -9.98 6.60 -5.20
CA ALA A 19 -9.19 7.83 -5.04
C ALA A 19 -9.98 9.01 -4.47
N SER A 20 -11.31 8.94 -4.45
CA SER A 20 -12.21 9.95 -3.89
C SER A 20 -12.71 9.59 -2.48
N TRP A 21 -12.20 8.51 -1.89
CA TRP A 21 -12.52 8.16 -0.51
C TRP A 21 -11.80 9.07 0.47
N THR A 22 -12.50 9.36 1.55
CA THR A 22 -12.13 10.26 2.62
C THR A 22 -12.56 9.63 3.94
N ASP A 23 -12.08 10.21 5.03
CA ASP A 23 -12.50 9.91 6.39
C ASP A 23 -14.04 9.90 6.62
N ALA A 24 -14.77 10.75 5.90
CA ALA A 24 -16.23 10.78 5.99
C ALA A 24 -16.84 9.45 5.52
N ASP A 25 -16.22 8.79 4.53
CA ASP A 25 -16.69 7.51 4.00
C ASP A 25 -16.40 6.37 4.97
N LEU A 26 -15.24 6.41 5.63
CA LEU A 26 -14.92 5.45 6.68
C LEU A 26 -15.96 5.50 7.80
N ARG A 27 -16.32 6.70 8.26
CA ARG A 27 -17.41 6.89 9.24
C ARG A 27 -18.76 6.38 8.73
N LEU A 28 -19.11 6.67 7.48
CA LEU A 28 -20.36 6.18 6.89
C LEU A 28 -20.40 4.64 6.78
N CYS A 29 -19.26 4.01 6.55
CA CYS A 29 -19.10 2.57 6.54
C CYS A 29 -18.91 1.97 7.95
N ASN A 30 -18.99 2.78 9.01
CA ASN A 30 -18.76 2.37 10.41
C ASN A 30 -17.40 1.69 10.61
N VAL A 31 -16.37 2.21 9.95
CA VAL A 31 -14.99 1.75 10.04
C VAL A 31 -14.28 2.53 11.14
N ASN A 32 -13.65 1.79 12.06
CA ASN A 32 -12.82 2.35 13.12
C ASN A 32 -11.36 2.00 12.86
N ILE A 33 -10.50 3.02 12.76
CA ILE A 33 -9.05 2.84 12.72
C ILE A 33 -8.56 2.78 14.16
N VAL A 34 -7.78 1.76 14.48
CA VAL A 34 -7.22 1.54 15.81
C VAL A 34 -5.71 1.45 15.67
N ASP A 35 -5.00 2.35 16.34
CA ASP A 35 -3.56 2.27 16.45
C ASP A 35 -3.17 1.09 17.35
N VAL A 36 -2.39 0.17 16.78
CA VAL A 36 -1.88 -1.01 17.48
C VAL A 36 -0.35 -1.04 17.38
N GLY A 37 0.31 -1.42 18.48
CA GLY A 37 1.75 -1.59 18.48
C GLY A 37 2.19 -2.79 17.62
N PRO A 38 3.47 -2.85 17.19
CA PRO A 38 3.97 -3.93 16.36
C PRO A 38 3.76 -5.33 16.97
N SER A 39 3.95 -5.47 18.28
CA SER A 39 3.76 -6.75 18.97
C SER A 39 2.31 -7.22 18.95
N THR A 40 1.35 -6.30 19.14
CA THR A 40 -0.07 -6.59 19.02
C THR A 40 -0.47 -6.90 17.58
N PHE A 41 0.12 -6.19 16.61
CA PHE A 41 -0.21 -6.38 15.19
C PHE A 41 0.29 -7.71 14.63
N PHE A 42 1.54 -8.08 14.92
CA PHE A 42 2.16 -9.31 14.42
C PHE A 42 1.90 -10.53 15.30
N ASP A 43 1.31 -10.34 16.49
CA ASP A 43 1.15 -11.39 17.52
C ASP A 43 2.49 -12.08 17.87
N ILE A 44 3.57 -11.30 17.88
CA ILE A 44 4.94 -11.77 18.14
C ILE A 44 5.63 -10.77 19.08
N GLN A 45 6.35 -11.31 20.06
CA GLN A 45 7.03 -10.50 21.08
C GLN A 45 8.30 -9.82 20.52
N ASP A 46 9.08 -10.55 19.71
CA ASP A 46 10.31 -10.07 19.09
C ASP A 46 10.29 -10.35 17.58
N LEU A 47 10.49 -9.29 16.77
CA LEU A 47 10.60 -9.44 15.32
C LEU A 47 11.86 -10.24 14.95
N PRO A 48 11.80 -11.12 13.95
CA PRO A 48 12.98 -11.86 13.51
C PRO A 48 14.06 -10.91 12.99
N ASP A 49 15.32 -11.32 13.16
CA ASP A 49 16.45 -10.55 12.63
C ASP A 49 16.32 -10.37 11.11
N PRO A 50 16.44 -9.14 10.59
CA PRO A 50 16.33 -8.88 9.17
C PRO A 50 17.49 -9.54 8.42
N SER A 51 17.20 -10.26 7.33
CA SER A 51 18.20 -10.89 6.45
C SER A 51 18.90 -9.90 5.51
N VAL A 52 18.79 -8.59 5.77
CA VAL A 52 19.21 -7.51 4.88
C VAL A 52 20.64 -7.12 5.19
N SER A 53 21.37 -6.57 4.21
CA SER A 53 22.73 -6.09 4.43
C SER A 53 22.79 -5.11 5.62
N PRO A 54 23.78 -5.28 6.53
CA PRO A 54 24.04 -4.31 7.60
C PRO A 54 24.29 -2.89 7.09
N ALA A 55 24.76 -2.72 5.85
CA ALA A 55 24.95 -1.40 5.24
C ALA A 55 23.62 -0.66 5.04
N ILE A 56 22.58 -1.40 4.62
CA ILE A 56 21.23 -0.88 4.42
C ILE A 56 20.54 -0.65 5.77
N LEU A 57 20.62 -1.63 6.68
CA LEU A 57 19.93 -1.59 7.98
C LEU A 57 20.47 -0.48 8.90
N ASN A 58 21.78 -0.27 8.91
CA ASN A 58 22.44 0.72 9.78
C ASN A 58 22.68 2.06 9.07
N ALA A 59 22.06 2.28 7.90
CA ALA A 59 22.15 3.52 7.18
C ALA A 59 21.68 4.69 8.07
N LYS A 60 22.50 5.74 8.16
CA LYS A 60 22.13 6.95 8.88
C LYS A 60 21.33 7.85 7.95
N LEU A 61 20.06 8.03 8.26
CA LEU A 61 19.20 8.99 7.57
C LEU A 61 19.19 10.30 8.35
N SER A 62 19.91 11.30 7.84
CA SER A 62 19.77 12.68 8.29
C SER A 62 18.85 13.40 7.32
N TYR A 63 17.77 13.99 7.82
CA TYR A 63 16.87 14.83 7.03
C TYR A 63 17.69 15.94 6.33
N ARG A 64 17.61 16.02 4.98
CA ARG A 64 18.39 16.89 4.07
C ARG A 64 19.83 16.50 3.76
N GLN A 65 20.30 15.32 4.15
CA GLN A 65 21.59 14.81 3.69
C GLN A 65 21.37 13.58 2.80
N GLN A 66 22.23 13.44 1.78
CA GLN A 66 22.25 12.25 0.94
C GLN A 66 22.35 11.01 1.85
N PRO A 67 21.50 9.98 1.66
CA PRO A 67 21.59 8.78 2.48
C PRO A 67 22.97 8.16 2.27
N GLN A 68 23.74 8.04 3.35
CA GLN A 68 25.09 7.49 3.31
C GLN A 68 25.11 6.11 3.98
N PRO A 69 25.87 5.15 3.40
CA PRO A 69 26.17 3.93 4.12
C PRO A 69 26.94 4.23 5.41
N PRO A 70 26.94 3.33 6.39
CA PRO A 70 27.78 3.46 7.58
C PRO A 70 29.25 3.66 7.17
N HIS A 71 29.95 4.60 7.83
CA HIS A 71 31.35 4.97 7.54
C HIS A 71 32.37 3.81 7.64
N THR A 72 31.94 2.63 8.08
CA THR A 72 32.73 1.42 8.23
C THR A 72 32.74 0.52 6.98
N HIS A 73 31.90 0.78 5.97
CA HIS A 73 31.91 0.00 4.73
C HIS A 73 32.96 0.51 3.74
N THR A 74 34.02 -0.27 3.53
CA THR A 74 35.13 0.06 2.63
C THR A 74 34.79 -0.07 1.13
N ALA A 75 33.74 -0.80 0.77
CA ALA A 75 33.15 -0.79 -0.57
C ALA A 75 31.70 -1.28 -0.54
N LEU A 76 30.78 -0.52 -1.16
CA LEU A 76 29.40 -0.97 -1.37
C LEU A 76 29.31 -1.95 -2.54
N THR A 77 28.47 -2.96 -2.39
CA THR A 77 28.04 -3.82 -3.49
C THR A 77 27.21 -3.01 -4.50
N ASN A 78 27.04 -3.56 -5.70
CA ASN A 78 26.20 -2.90 -6.72
C ASN A 78 24.73 -2.78 -6.26
N GLU A 79 24.22 -3.80 -5.57
CA GLU A 79 22.85 -3.81 -5.04
C GLU A 79 22.65 -2.72 -3.97
N GLU A 80 23.58 -2.59 -3.03
CA GLU A 80 23.55 -1.52 -2.02
C GLU A 80 23.63 -0.14 -2.66
N ARG A 81 24.44 0.03 -3.72
CA ARG A 81 24.53 1.30 -4.45
C ARG A 81 23.21 1.67 -5.10
N ILE A 82 22.54 0.72 -5.77
CA ILE A 82 21.23 0.92 -6.39
C ILE A 82 20.19 1.25 -5.33
N PHE A 83 20.22 0.57 -4.18
CA PHE A 83 19.34 0.86 -3.05
C PHE A 83 19.46 2.33 -2.60
N PHE A 84 20.68 2.82 -2.34
CA PHE A 84 20.89 4.21 -1.89
C PHE A 84 20.51 5.24 -2.96
N GLN A 85 20.72 4.94 -4.24
CA GLN A 85 20.30 5.81 -5.35
C GLN A 85 18.77 5.93 -5.42
N ASN A 86 18.06 4.81 -5.33
CA ASN A 86 16.59 4.80 -5.34
C ASN A 86 16.02 5.48 -4.09
N LEU A 87 16.62 5.26 -2.92
CA LEU A 87 16.24 5.93 -1.68
C LEU A 87 16.41 7.45 -1.79
N GLN A 88 17.55 7.91 -2.32
CA GLN A 88 17.79 9.34 -2.52
C GLN A 88 16.74 9.96 -3.47
N ALA A 89 16.43 9.28 -4.58
CA ALA A 89 15.42 9.75 -5.52
C ALA A 89 14.01 9.80 -4.89
N ALA A 90 13.70 8.88 -3.97
CA ALA A 90 12.42 8.87 -3.25
C ALA A 90 12.33 9.97 -2.18
N MET A 91 13.45 10.31 -1.53
CA MET A 91 13.51 11.37 -0.51
C MET A 91 13.37 12.77 -1.11
N GLU A 92 13.95 12.99 -2.29
CA GLU A 92 13.91 14.26 -3.01
C GLU A 92 13.48 14.02 -4.46
N PRO A 93 12.19 13.69 -4.70
CA PRO A 93 11.71 13.42 -6.04
C PRO A 93 11.83 14.68 -6.89
N GLY A 94 12.56 14.57 -7.99
CA GLY A 94 12.62 15.64 -8.99
C GLY A 94 11.22 15.97 -9.55
N PRO A 95 11.08 17.11 -10.26
CA PRO A 95 9.79 17.59 -10.81
C PRO A 95 9.12 16.64 -11.82
N HIS A 96 9.84 15.60 -12.28
CA HIS A 96 9.33 14.57 -13.18
C HIS A 96 9.44 13.15 -12.58
N GLN A 97 9.76 13.04 -11.29
CA GLN A 97 10.00 11.77 -10.59
C GLN A 97 8.93 11.49 -9.54
N HIS A 98 7.67 11.81 -9.84
CA HIS A 98 6.54 11.52 -8.95
C HIS A 98 6.39 10.02 -8.61
N ALA A 99 6.97 9.14 -9.45
CA ALA A 99 6.99 7.70 -9.22
C ALA A 99 8.16 7.23 -8.33
N ALA A 100 9.10 8.09 -7.92
CA ALA A 100 10.32 7.65 -7.24
C ALA A 100 10.02 6.90 -5.93
N VAL A 101 9.03 7.34 -5.15
CA VAL A 101 8.58 6.63 -3.94
C VAL A 101 8.06 5.24 -4.26
N VAL A 102 7.27 5.11 -5.34
CA VAL A 102 6.73 3.82 -5.79
C VAL A 102 7.86 2.89 -6.26
N GLU A 103 8.78 3.39 -7.08
CA GLU A 103 9.92 2.62 -7.59
C GLU A 103 10.87 2.17 -6.46
N PHE A 104 11.17 3.06 -5.52
CA PHE A 104 11.95 2.72 -4.34
C PHE A 104 11.24 1.66 -3.49
N THR A 105 9.94 1.78 -3.28
CA THR A 105 9.18 0.82 -2.48
C THR A 105 9.14 -0.57 -3.13
N LEU A 106 8.97 -0.63 -4.47
CA LEU A 106 9.08 -1.88 -5.22
C LEU A 106 10.47 -2.52 -5.04
N HIS A 107 11.52 -1.71 -5.17
CA HIS A 107 12.90 -2.16 -4.98
C HIS A 107 13.15 -2.64 -3.54
N LEU A 108 12.67 -1.92 -2.54
CA LEU A 108 12.75 -2.27 -1.14
C LEU A 108 12.10 -3.63 -0.88
N LEU A 109 10.85 -3.82 -1.31
CA LEU A 109 10.15 -5.10 -1.12
C LEU A 109 10.88 -6.27 -1.80
N HIS A 110 11.53 -6.03 -2.93
CA HIS A 110 12.37 -7.03 -3.60
C HIS A 110 13.61 -7.39 -2.77
N VAL A 111 14.37 -6.38 -2.31
CA VAL A 111 15.58 -6.55 -1.48
C VAL A 111 15.25 -7.23 -0.14
N LEU A 112 14.08 -6.93 0.44
CA LEU A 112 13.55 -7.58 1.64
C LEU A 112 13.08 -9.02 1.39
N GLY A 113 13.13 -9.51 0.15
CA GLY A 113 12.80 -10.88 -0.19
C GLY A 113 11.30 -11.19 -0.32
N PHE A 114 10.41 -10.20 -0.32
CA PHE A 114 8.96 -10.44 -0.41
C PHE A 114 8.53 -11.12 -1.73
N THR A 115 9.34 -10.99 -2.79
CA THR A 115 9.11 -11.65 -4.08
C THR A 115 9.72 -13.05 -4.17
N GLN A 116 10.51 -13.47 -3.18
CA GLN A 116 11.13 -14.80 -3.20
C GLN A 116 10.06 -15.87 -2.92
N PRO A 117 10.09 -17.01 -3.61
CA PRO A 117 9.19 -18.12 -3.31
C PRO A 117 9.50 -18.65 -1.90
N ASN A 118 8.44 -18.96 -1.14
CA ASN A 118 8.61 -19.61 0.17
C ASN A 118 9.39 -20.93 -0.03
N THR A 119 10.55 -21.04 0.61
CA THR A 119 11.45 -22.21 0.51
C THR A 119 11.07 -23.34 1.47
N SER A 120 9.89 -23.29 2.09
CA SER A 120 9.39 -24.41 2.89
C SER A 120 9.28 -25.63 1.97
N LYS A 121 9.95 -26.73 2.35
CA LYS A 121 10.14 -27.94 1.53
C LYS A 121 8.85 -28.63 1.06
N GLN A 122 7.68 -28.15 1.48
CA GLN A 122 6.37 -28.69 1.13
C GLN A 122 5.65 -27.94 -0.01
N ASP A 123 5.99 -26.67 -0.27
CA ASP A 123 5.30 -25.80 -1.26
C ASP A 123 6.22 -25.25 -2.37
N ALA A 124 7.46 -25.75 -2.43
CA ALA A 124 8.46 -25.34 -3.41
C ALA A 124 8.00 -25.63 -4.85
N GLY A 125 7.31 -24.66 -5.47
CA GLY A 125 6.97 -24.65 -6.89
C GLY A 125 5.53 -24.27 -7.24
N LYS A 126 4.61 -24.07 -6.28
CA LYS A 126 3.20 -23.76 -6.59
C LYS A 126 2.83 -22.29 -6.57
N GLU A 127 3.50 -21.49 -5.74
CA GLU A 127 3.11 -20.10 -5.52
C GLU A 127 4.18 -19.14 -6.03
N ARG A 128 3.80 -18.27 -6.97
CA ARG A 128 4.66 -17.19 -7.45
C ARG A 128 4.20 -15.88 -6.82
N ARG A 129 5.09 -15.27 -6.03
CA ARG A 129 4.87 -13.91 -5.52
C ARG A 129 5.28 -12.88 -6.56
N VAL A 130 4.38 -11.94 -6.86
CA VAL A 130 4.60 -10.92 -7.90
C VAL A 130 4.23 -9.56 -7.34
N LEU A 131 5.16 -8.60 -7.42
CA LEU A 131 4.86 -7.19 -7.19
C LEU A 131 4.26 -6.58 -8.46
N ARG A 132 3.18 -5.83 -8.31
CA ARG A 132 2.53 -5.08 -9.38
C ARG A 132 2.39 -3.63 -8.98
N ARG A 133 2.57 -2.75 -9.97
CA ARG A 133 2.27 -1.31 -9.87
C ARG A 133 0.90 -1.04 -10.49
N GLU A 134 0.18 -0.05 -9.95
CA GLU A 134 -1.08 0.45 -10.51
C GLU A 134 -2.09 -0.68 -10.79
N HIS A 135 -2.21 -1.61 -9.84
CA HIS A 135 -3.06 -2.78 -10.00
C HIS A 135 -4.53 -2.41 -9.81
N ASP A 136 -5.33 -2.61 -10.85
CA ASP A 136 -6.77 -2.31 -10.84
C ASP A 136 -7.57 -3.39 -10.11
N LEU A 137 -8.16 -3.02 -8.97
CA LEU A 137 -9.06 -3.85 -8.18
C LEU A 137 -10.52 -3.39 -8.38
N PRO A 138 -11.38 -4.18 -9.04
CA PRO A 138 -12.78 -3.81 -9.23
C PRO A 138 -13.58 -3.90 -7.92
N LEU A 139 -14.03 -2.74 -7.43
CA LEU A 139 -14.87 -2.60 -6.24
C LEU A 139 -16.34 -2.47 -6.65
N PHE A 140 -17.21 -3.34 -6.13
CA PHE A 140 -18.65 -3.20 -6.31
C PHE A 140 -19.26 -2.40 -5.15
N MET A 141 -19.84 -1.23 -5.45
CA MET A 141 -20.49 -0.36 -4.47
C MET A 141 -21.70 0.35 -5.07
N CYS A 142 -22.75 0.53 -4.27
CA CYS A 142 -23.99 1.24 -4.69
C CYS A 142 -24.55 0.76 -6.04
N GLY A 143 -24.54 -0.56 -6.29
CA GLY A 143 -25.04 -1.18 -7.51
C GLY A 143 -24.17 -1.01 -8.76
N ARG A 144 -22.96 -0.44 -8.63
CA ARG A 144 -22.02 -0.22 -9.73
C ARG A 144 -20.64 -0.77 -9.40
N THR A 145 -19.91 -1.20 -10.42
CA THR A 145 -18.48 -1.48 -10.29
C THR A 145 -17.70 -0.19 -10.51
N VAL A 146 -16.85 0.14 -9.56
CA VAL A 146 -15.85 1.21 -9.64
C VAL A 146 -14.46 0.59 -9.54
N HIS A 147 -13.43 1.37 -9.83
CA HIS A 147 -12.04 0.91 -9.87
C HIS A 147 -11.27 1.42 -8.65
N ALA A 148 -10.56 0.51 -7.98
CA ALA A 148 -9.62 0.81 -6.92
C ALA A 148 -8.21 0.46 -7.39
N ILE A 149 -7.47 1.48 -7.83
CA ILE A 149 -6.10 1.29 -8.31
C ILE A 149 -5.17 1.32 -7.11
N ALA A 150 -4.52 0.19 -6.83
CA ALA A 150 -3.46 0.08 -5.83
C ALA A 150 -2.14 0.60 -6.42
N ASP A 151 -1.42 1.44 -5.68
CA ASP A 151 -0.16 2.00 -6.18
C ASP A 151 0.87 0.87 -6.32
N ILE A 152 0.96 0.00 -5.30
CA ILE A 152 1.68 -1.27 -5.36
C ILE A 152 0.83 -2.35 -4.69
N CYS A 153 0.85 -3.57 -5.25
CA CYS A 153 0.36 -4.75 -4.54
C CYS A 153 1.33 -5.93 -4.68
N LEU A 154 1.42 -6.75 -3.63
CA LEU A 154 2.04 -8.07 -3.69
C LEU A 154 0.93 -9.10 -3.90
N LEU A 155 1.06 -9.88 -4.96
CA LEU A 155 0.12 -10.93 -5.31
C LEU A 155 0.77 -12.30 -5.14
N VAL A 156 0.00 -13.29 -4.69
CA VAL A 156 0.29 -14.70 -4.96
C VAL A 156 -0.49 -15.09 -6.18
N SER A 157 0.24 -15.44 -7.23
CA SER A 157 -0.32 -16.01 -8.45
C SER A 157 -0.20 -17.53 -8.39
N SER A 158 -1.33 -18.22 -8.56
CA SER A 158 -1.36 -19.66 -8.71
C SER A 158 -1.02 -20.02 -10.15
N THR A 159 -0.28 -21.11 -10.34
CA THR A 159 -0.03 -21.66 -11.69
C THR A 159 -1.29 -22.25 -12.33
N SER A 160 -2.35 -22.46 -11.55
CA SER A 160 -3.66 -22.90 -12.03
C SER A 160 -4.46 -21.68 -12.51
N SER A 161 -4.84 -21.66 -13.79
CA SER A 161 -5.70 -20.58 -14.34
C SER A 161 -7.11 -20.51 -13.72
N LEU A 162 -7.46 -21.47 -12.88
CA LEU A 162 -8.73 -21.52 -12.14
C LEU A 162 -8.66 -20.81 -10.79
N ASP A 163 -7.46 -20.63 -10.24
CA ASP A 163 -7.23 -19.94 -8.98
C ASP A 163 -6.88 -18.48 -9.31
N GLY A 164 -7.70 -17.54 -8.82
CA GLY A 164 -7.42 -16.12 -9.00
C GLY A 164 -6.18 -15.69 -8.21
N ASP A 165 -5.57 -14.58 -8.63
CA ASP A 165 -4.51 -13.94 -7.86
C ASP A 165 -5.05 -13.49 -6.50
N THR A 166 -4.29 -13.75 -5.43
CA THR A 166 -4.60 -13.33 -4.06
C THR A 166 -3.72 -12.16 -3.65
N VAL A 167 -4.30 -11.12 -3.09
CA VAL A 167 -3.54 -9.95 -2.60
C VAL A 167 -2.97 -10.25 -1.22
N LEU A 168 -1.64 -10.18 -1.08
CA LEU A 168 -0.94 -10.37 0.19
C LEU A 168 -0.54 -9.06 0.87
N LEU A 169 -0.32 -7.99 0.10
CA LEU A 169 0.07 -6.69 0.61
C LEU A 169 -0.45 -5.60 -0.32
N LEU A 170 -1.02 -4.56 0.24
CA LEU A 170 -1.34 -3.31 -0.45
C LEU A 170 -0.41 -2.21 0.03
N VAL A 171 0.09 -1.40 -0.89
CA VAL A 171 0.86 -0.20 -0.53
C VAL A 171 0.30 1.01 -1.25
N LYS A 172 0.11 2.09 -0.50
CA LYS A 172 -0.33 3.39 -0.98
C LYS A 172 0.79 4.41 -0.79
N ALA A 173 1.25 4.98 -1.89
CA ALA A 173 2.22 6.06 -1.87
C ALA A 173 1.52 7.39 -1.59
N THR A 174 2.05 8.12 -0.64
CA THR A 174 1.61 9.45 -0.25
C THR A 174 2.49 10.48 -0.95
N SER A 175 1.89 11.41 -1.70
CA SER A 175 2.68 12.45 -2.37
C SER A 175 3.18 13.48 -1.36
N PRO A 176 4.50 13.73 -1.27
CA PRO A 176 5.04 14.81 -0.43
C PRO A 176 4.78 16.21 -1.04
N THR A 177 4.42 16.30 -2.32
CA THR A 177 4.40 17.56 -3.08
C THR A 177 3.05 18.28 -2.98
N THR A 178 2.79 18.92 -1.85
CA THR A 178 2.18 20.26 -1.82
C THR A 178 2.53 20.93 -0.48
N THR A 179 3.80 21.32 -0.35
CA THR A 179 4.34 22.14 0.75
C THR A 179 4.68 23.55 0.24
N THR A 180 3.85 24.07 -0.67
CA THR A 180 3.78 25.49 -1.01
C THR A 180 2.33 25.94 -0.87
N VAL A 181 1.77 25.77 0.32
CA VAL A 181 0.64 26.57 0.77
C VAL A 181 1.00 26.99 2.18
N THR A 182 1.29 28.29 2.28
CA THR A 182 1.20 29.14 3.47
C THR A 182 0.77 28.43 4.76
N GLU A 183 1.65 28.51 5.75
CA GLU A 183 1.46 28.12 7.15
C GLU A 183 0.30 28.87 7.82
N THR A 184 -0.93 28.64 7.40
CA THR A 184 -2.14 29.09 8.07
C THR A 184 -3.30 28.19 7.69
N SER A 185 -3.25 26.89 8.03
CA SER A 185 -4.42 26.04 8.36
C SER A 185 -4.01 24.56 8.47
N SER A 186 -4.10 24.01 9.68
CA SER A 186 -4.63 22.68 10.09
C SER A 186 -4.94 21.56 9.05
N THR A 187 -4.12 21.38 8.00
CA THR A 187 -4.42 20.48 6.86
C THR A 187 -3.54 19.23 6.76
N SER A 188 -2.60 19.02 7.70
CA SER A 188 -1.74 17.82 7.70
C SER A 188 -2.50 16.54 8.07
N SER A 189 -3.48 16.62 8.99
CA SER A 189 -4.28 15.46 9.41
C SER A 189 -5.22 14.95 8.32
N THR A 190 -5.70 15.82 7.43
CA THR A 190 -6.68 15.47 6.40
C THR A 190 -6.09 14.62 5.27
N ARG A 191 -4.80 14.79 4.95
CA ARG A 191 -4.16 14.05 3.83
C ARG A 191 -3.81 12.61 4.21
N ALA A 192 -3.23 12.41 5.40
CA ALA A 192 -2.98 11.06 5.92
C ALA A 192 -4.28 10.28 6.03
N SER A 193 -5.33 10.92 6.55
CA SER A 193 -6.66 10.34 6.68
C SER A 193 -7.32 10.01 5.32
N ALA A 194 -7.06 10.79 4.27
CA ALA A 194 -7.50 10.44 2.91
C ALA A 194 -6.75 9.22 2.35
N ALA A 195 -5.43 9.12 2.58
CA ALA A 195 -4.64 7.96 2.15
C ALA A 195 -5.09 6.68 2.84
N GLU A 196 -5.39 6.74 4.14
CA GLU A 196 -5.98 5.64 4.92
C GLU A 196 -7.33 5.20 4.34
N ALA A 197 -8.22 6.17 4.05
CA ALA A 197 -9.53 5.87 3.48
C ALA A 197 -9.42 5.22 2.10
N GLN A 198 -8.48 5.68 1.28
CA GLN A 198 -8.19 5.08 -0.02
C GLN A 198 -7.62 3.66 0.12
N LEU A 199 -6.68 3.45 1.04
CA LEU A 199 -6.08 2.14 1.30
C LEU A 199 -7.12 1.13 1.82
N PHE A 200 -8.04 1.58 2.69
CA PHE A 200 -9.16 0.76 3.14
C PHE A 200 -10.07 0.34 1.98
N ALA A 201 -10.42 1.26 1.10
CA ALA A 201 -11.24 0.95 -0.07
C ALA A 201 -10.55 -0.05 -1.02
N GLN A 202 -9.23 0.03 -1.18
CA GLN A 202 -8.44 -0.98 -1.91
C GLN A 202 -8.50 -2.35 -1.22
N ALA A 203 -8.42 -2.41 0.11
CA ALA A 203 -8.54 -3.64 0.88
C ALA A 203 -9.92 -4.30 0.70
N VAL A 204 -11.00 -3.50 0.75
CA VAL A 204 -12.35 -3.99 0.45
C VAL A 204 -12.45 -4.51 -0.99
N ALA A 205 -11.84 -3.80 -1.95
CA ALA A 205 -11.82 -4.24 -3.35
C ALA A 205 -11.08 -5.58 -3.51
N ALA A 206 -9.93 -5.74 -2.85
CA ALA A 206 -9.16 -6.99 -2.83
C ALA A 206 -9.98 -8.16 -2.25
N PHE A 207 -10.60 -7.96 -1.08
CA PHE A 207 -11.49 -8.95 -0.45
C PHE A 207 -12.65 -9.36 -1.37
N GLN A 208 -13.30 -8.38 -2.02
CA GLN A 208 -14.37 -8.66 -2.97
C GLN A 208 -13.87 -9.43 -4.21
N CYS A 209 -12.67 -9.12 -4.71
CA CYS A 209 -12.06 -9.81 -5.83
C CYS A 209 -11.79 -11.28 -5.49
N GLU A 210 -11.23 -11.55 -4.32
CA GLU A 210 -10.97 -12.91 -3.86
C GLU A 210 -12.27 -13.70 -3.71
N ASN A 211 -13.28 -13.13 -3.05
CA ASN A 211 -14.59 -13.76 -2.93
C ASN A 211 -15.31 -13.95 -4.27
N ARG A 212 -15.01 -13.13 -5.28
CA ARG A 212 -15.49 -13.34 -6.66
C ARG A 212 -14.75 -14.49 -7.34
N ALA A 213 -13.43 -14.58 -7.19
CA ALA A 213 -12.63 -15.68 -7.70
C ALA A 213 -13.07 -17.02 -7.09
N ARG A 214 -13.21 -17.09 -5.76
CA ARG A 214 -13.70 -18.26 -5.03
C ARG A 214 -15.06 -18.74 -5.51
N ARG A 215 -16.01 -17.81 -5.70
CA ARG A 215 -17.34 -18.15 -6.26
C ARG A 215 -17.25 -18.76 -7.67
N ARG A 216 -16.37 -18.24 -8.54
CA ARG A 216 -16.13 -18.82 -9.88
C ARG A 216 -15.55 -20.24 -9.77
N ALA A 217 -14.67 -20.47 -8.79
CA ALA A 217 -14.12 -21.78 -8.47
C ALA A 217 -15.07 -22.68 -7.66
N ARG A 218 -16.31 -22.24 -7.38
CA ARG A 218 -17.31 -22.95 -6.55
C ARG A 218 -16.83 -23.27 -5.13
N LEU A 219 -15.94 -22.43 -4.59
CA LEU A 219 -15.49 -22.49 -3.21
C LEU A 219 -16.39 -21.63 -2.31
N PRO A 220 -16.54 -21.98 -1.03
CA PRO A 220 -17.22 -21.14 -0.06
C PRO A 220 -16.59 -19.75 0.03
N PRO A 221 -17.37 -18.67 0.20
CA PRO A 221 -16.82 -17.34 0.43
C PRO A 221 -16.04 -17.28 1.75
N ILE A 222 -15.06 -16.40 1.79
CA ILE A 222 -14.35 -16.00 3.01
C ILE A 222 -15.22 -14.95 3.71
N GLU A 223 -15.49 -15.17 4.99
CA GLU A 223 -16.26 -14.24 5.83
C GLU A 223 -15.37 -13.12 6.40
N THR A 224 -14.13 -13.45 6.74
CA THR A 224 -13.16 -12.54 7.34
C THR A 224 -11.77 -12.73 6.76
N GLN A 225 -11.07 -11.64 6.47
CA GLN A 225 -9.69 -11.67 5.96
C GLN A 225 -8.87 -10.54 6.58
N VAL A 226 -7.61 -10.84 6.88
CA VAL A 226 -6.60 -9.84 7.22
C VAL A 226 -5.80 -9.53 5.95
N ILE A 227 -5.78 -8.26 5.54
CA ILE A 227 -5.03 -7.79 4.38
C ILE A 227 -3.97 -6.81 4.89
N PRO A 228 -2.69 -7.22 4.92
CA PRO A 228 -1.59 -6.31 5.25
C PRO A 228 -1.58 -5.10 4.31
N ALA A 229 -1.33 -3.92 4.89
CA ALA A 229 -1.40 -2.67 4.15
C ALA A 229 -0.35 -1.69 4.70
N MET A 230 0.21 -0.86 3.82
CA MET A 230 1.25 0.11 4.16
C MET A 230 1.00 1.46 3.48
N LEU A 231 1.24 2.54 4.21
CA LEU A 231 1.36 3.90 3.68
C LEU A 231 2.85 4.23 3.57
N VAL A 232 3.30 4.71 2.41
CA VAL A 232 4.71 5.08 2.14
C VAL A 232 4.85 6.48 1.61
#